data_AF-A0A068RN95-F1
#
_entry.id   AF-A0A068RN95-F1
#
_cell.length_a   1.000
_cell.length_b   1.000
_cell.length_c   1.000
_cell.angle_alpha   90.00
_cell.angle_beta   90.00
_cell.angle_gamma   90.00
#
_symmetry.space_group_name_H-M   'P 1'
#
loop_
_entity.id
_entity.type
_entity.pdbx_description
1 polymer ?
#
loop_
_entity_poly.entity_id
_entity_poly.type
_entity_poly.pdbx_seq_one_letter_code
_entity_poly.pdbx_strand_id
1 'polypeptide(L)'
;MTHTHRRSRHESVPFQIHPSGALTSPNAQSCRYDSSLGLLTKKFIALLRSSPNGELDLNRAAQQLKVQKRRIYDITNVLEGIRLIEKNSKNHVRWIGNSGHTASSSSSSSSPKVVDQRKVVSSPTSSTSSLSSVTSAASSTTSNNSNSANLEELERRLAYLRTHNVSLEKEHERLTDTKRRVDHEIEQMFKRNRQHCYLTLDDLARYQSKLRQDVLVVVNAPYDTQITVDRPPKYYRPRHQPYAKSKCYIRVPDHSRQPLHILSLKSERQQPF
;
A
#
# COMPACT_ATOMS: atom_id res chain seq x y z
N MET A 1 75.00 -31.78 22.51
CA MET A 1 74.37 -32.95 23.15
C MET A 1 72.93 -32.57 23.47
N THR A 2 72.01 -32.92 22.55
CA THR A 2 70.88 -33.88 22.72
C THR A 2 69.64 -33.24 23.39
N HIS A 3 68.61 -32.87 22.61
CA HIS A 3 67.39 -33.65 22.26
C HIS A 3 66.47 -33.90 23.49
N THR A 4 65.16 -33.58 23.50
CA THR A 4 64.09 -34.18 22.65
C THR A 4 62.73 -33.45 22.69
N HIS A 5 62.10 -33.31 21.49
CA HIS A 5 60.68 -33.49 21.08
C HIS A 5 59.50 -32.82 21.84
N ARG A 6 58.51 -32.20 21.18
CA ARG A 6 57.62 -32.81 20.16
C ARG A 6 57.00 -31.78 19.20
N ARG A 7 56.94 -32.15 17.91
CA ARG A 7 56.43 -31.42 16.74
C ARG A 7 55.08 -32.00 16.31
N SER A 8 54.12 -31.17 15.85
CA SER A 8 53.04 -31.57 14.91
C SER A 8 52.45 -30.30 14.27
N ARG A 9 53.05 -29.78 13.20
CA ARG A 9 52.65 -29.91 11.78
C ARG A 9 51.18 -29.51 11.49
N HIS A 10 51.09 -28.33 10.87
CA HIS A 10 50.08 -27.93 9.89
C HIS A 10 49.77 -29.07 8.92
N GLU A 11 48.49 -29.40 8.77
CA GLU A 11 47.99 -30.16 7.62
C GLU A 11 46.81 -29.39 7.02
N SER A 12 47.00 -28.97 5.78
CA SER A 12 46.09 -28.22 4.93
C SER A 12 44.97 -29.15 4.48
N VAL A 13 43.73 -28.89 4.88
CA VAL A 13 42.57 -29.66 4.38
C VAL A 13 42.16 -29.06 3.03
N PRO A 14 42.18 -29.84 1.93
CA PRO A 14 41.81 -29.32 0.61
C PRO A 14 40.29 -29.19 0.49
N PHE A 15 39.85 -28.05 -0.07
CA PHE A 15 38.50 -27.84 -0.57
C PHE A 15 38.22 -28.83 -1.72
N GLN A 16 37.35 -29.81 -1.49
CA GLN A 16 36.74 -30.59 -2.56
C GLN A 16 35.48 -29.86 -3.04
N ILE A 17 35.58 -29.26 -4.22
CA ILE A 17 34.43 -28.84 -5.04
C ILE A 17 33.93 -30.09 -5.76
N HIS A 18 32.72 -30.54 -5.44
CA HIS A 18 32.00 -31.49 -6.28
C HIS A 18 31.34 -30.73 -7.44
N PRO A 19 31.65 -31.05 -8.71
CA PRO A 19 30.83 -30.66 -9.83
C PRO A 19 29.90 -31.84 -10.17
N SER A 20 28.59 -31.70 -9.97
CA SER A 20 27.65 -32.42 -10.84
C SER A 20 26.21 -32.01 -10.60
N GLY A 21 25.55 -31.70 -11.71
CA GLY A 21 24.28 -32.33 -12.01
C GLY A 21 23.05 -31.61 -11.47
N ALA A 22 22.47 -30.77 -12.32
CA ALA A 22 21.04 -30.53 -12.31
C ALA A 22 20.28 -31.87 -12.23
N LEU A 23 19.58 -32.09 -11.14
CA LEU A 23 18.41 -32.97 -11.09
C LEU A 23 17.29 -32.18 -10.42
N THR A 24 16.54 -31.49 -11.25
CA THR A 24 15.22 -30.95 -10.93
C THR A 24 14.31 -32.13 -10.55
N SER A 25 14.06 -32.33 -9.25
CA SER A 25 12.94 -33.15 -8.81
C SER A 25 11.64 -32.39 -9.11
N PRO A 26 10.70 -32.92 -9.93
CA PRO A 26 9.47 -32.22 -10.28
C PRO A 26 8.51 -32.03 -9.09
N ASN A 27 8.78 -32.68 -7.96
CA ASN A 27 7.81 -32.83 -6.89
C ASN A 27 7.93 -31.79 -5.75
N ALA A 28 9.04 -31.06 -5.66
CA ALA A 28 9.22 -30.03 -4.63
C ALA A 28 8.42 -28.74 -4.90
N GLN A 29 8.05 -28.50 -6.17
CA GLN A 29 7.21 -27.36 -6.56
C GLN A 29 5.72 -27.60 -6.26
N SER A 30 5.25 -28.85 -6.31
CA SER A 30 3.85 -29.22 -6.02
C SER A 30 3.47 -28.98 -4.56
N CYS A 31 4.28 -29.47 -3.60
CA CYS A 31 3.94 -29.40 -2.17
C CYS A 31 3.90 -27.96 -1.60
N ARG A 32 4.62 -27.01 -2.23
CA ARG A 32 4.56 -25.59 -1.82
C ARG A 32 3.26 -24.92 -2.26
N TYR A 33 2.68 -25.34 -3.38
CA TYR A 33 1.44 -24.73 -3.89
C TYR A 33 0.24 -25.12 -3.02
N ASP A 34 0.22 -26.33 -2.48
CA ASP A 34 -0.86 -26.90 -1.68
C ASP A 34 -1.13 -26.13 -0.37
N SER A 35 -0.14 -25.38 0.13
CA SER A 35 -0.25 -24.52 1.32
C SER A 35 -0.14 -23.02 1.03
N SER A 36 -0.12 -22.65 -0.26
CA SER A 36 0.03 -21.26 -0.67
C SER A 36 -1.14 -20.40 -0.21
N LEU A 37 -0.84 -19.14 0.17
CA LEU A 37 -1.87 -18.18 0.57
C LEU A 37 -2.92 -18.00 -0.53
N GLY A 38 -2.50 -17.98 -1.81
CA GLY A 38 -3.42 -17.87 -2.94
C GLY A 38 -4.43 -19.02 -3.05
N LEU A 39 -4.01 -20.26 -2.81
CA LEU A 39 -4.92 -21.41 -2.80
C LEU A 39 -5.88 -21.35 -1.61
N LEU A 40 -5.37 -20.97 -0.44
CA LEU A 40 -6.19 -20.79 0.77
C LEU A 40 -7.22 -19.67 0.59
N THR A 41 -6.85 -18.56 -0.05
CA THR A 41 -7.76 -17.45 -0.36
C THR A 41 -8.87 -17.90 -1.31
N LYS A 42 -8.56 -18.68 -2.36
CA LYS A 42 -9.58 -19.22 -3.27
C LYS A 42 -10.61 -20.08 -2.53
N LYS A 43 -10.14 -21.00 -1.67
CA LYS A 43 -11.02 -21.85 -0.86
C LYS A 43 -11.81 -21.04 0.17
N PHE A 44 -11.19 -20.06 0.81
CA PHE A 44 -11.85 -19.15 1.75
C PHE A 44 -12.98 -18.35 1.10
N ILE A 45 -12.76 -17.81 -0.10
CA ILE A 45 -13.79 -17.09 -0.87
C ILE A 45 -14.94 -18.03 -1.26
N ALA A 46 -14.65 -19.28 -1.63
CA ALA A 46 -15.70 -20.27 -1.90
C ALA A 46 -16.58 -20.52 -0.67
N LEU A 47 -15.98 -20.67 0.52
CA LEU A 47 -16.73 -20.80 1.77
C LEU A 47 -17.59 -19.56 2.05
N LEU A 48 -17.04 -18.36 1.88
CA LEU A 48 -17.75 -17.10 2.08
C LEU A 48 -18.94 -16.95 1.12
N ARG A 49 -18.80 -17.33 -0.15
CA ARG A 49 -19.88 -17.32 -1.15
C ARG A 49 -20.97 -18.36 -0.88
N SER A 50 -20.59 -19.51 -0.32
CA SER A 50 -21.54 -20.56 0.05
C SER A 50 -22.27 -20.31 1.38
N SER A 51 -21.85 -19.28 2.12
CA SER A 51 -22.41 -18.99 3.44
C SER A 51 -23.70 -18.16 3.32
N PRO A 52 -24.76 -18.50 4.08
CA PRO A 52 -25.99 -17.74 4.08
C PRO A 52 -25.71 -16.31 4.59
N ASN A 53 -26.34 -15.31 3.97
CA ASN A 53 -26.18 -13.88 4.29
C ASN A 53 -24.78 -13.30 4.06
N GLY A 54 -23.89 -14.03 3.38
CA GLY A 54 -22.54 -13.56 3.06
C GLY A 54 -21.64 -13.38 4.30
N GLU A 55 -21.94 -14.05 5.40
CA GLU A 55 -21.18 -14.00 6.64
C GLU A 55 -20.44 -15.32 6.89
N LEU A 56 -19.17 -15.24 7.32
CA LEU A 56 -18.32 -16.40 7.55
C LEU A 56 -17.68 -16.37 8.95
N ASP A 57 -17.87 -17.45 9.71
CA ASP A 57 -17.17 -17.72 10.97
C ASP A 57 -15.72 -18.15 10.70
N LEU A 58 -14.77 -17.38 11.23
CA LEU A 58 -13.34 -17.58 11.09
C LEU A 58 -12.85 -18.86 11.79
N ASN A 59 -13.50 -19.32 12.86
CA ASN A 59 -13.16 -20.58 13.52
C ASN A 59 -13.49 -21.77 12.63
N ARG A 60 -14.71 -21.76 12.07
CA ARG A 60 -15.18 -22.78 11.14
C ARG A 60 -14.35 -22.80 9.86
N ALA A 61 -14.01 -21.64 9.33
CA ALA A 61 -13.13 -21.53 8.17
C ALA A 61 -11.73 -22.12 8.44
N ALA A 62 -11.13 -21.87 9.61
CA ALA A 62 -9.84 -22.45 10.00
C ALA A 62 -9.88 -23.99 10.02
N GLN A 63 -10.97 -24.56 10.57
CA GLN A 63 -11.16 -26.01 10.63
C GLN A 63 -11.36 -26.62 9.23
N GLN A 64 -12.20 -26.02 8.39
CA GLN A 64 -12.50 -26.53 7.04
C GLN A 64 -11.30 -26.43 6.09
N LEU A 65 -10.52 -25.36 6.22
CA LEU A 65 -9.29 -25.19 5.44
C LEU A 65 -8.11 -25.97 6.02
N LYS A 66 -8.27 -26.59 7.21
CA LYS A 66 -7.22 -27.30 7.95
C LYS A 66 -5.96 -26.45 8.16
N VAL A 67 -6.15 -25.17 8.51
CA VAL A 67 -5.06 -24.22 8.74
C VAL A 67 -5.15 -23.55 10.10
N GLN A 68 -4.01 -23.07 10.60
CA GLN A 68 -3.96 -22.28 11.82
C GLN A 68 -4.65 -20.92 11.64
N LYS A 69 -5.24 -20.37 12.72
CA LYS A 69 -5.88 -19.04 12.72
C LYS A 69 -5.01 -17.93 12.15
N ARG A 70 -3.69 -18.05 12.29
CA ARG A 70 -2.73 -17.09 11.72
C ARG A 70 -2.90 -16.92 10.21
N ARG A 71 -3.16 -18.01 9.47
CA ARG A 71 -3.37 -17.97 8.02
C ARG A 71 -4.70 -17.33 7.63
N ILE A 72 -5.72 -17.47 8.48
CA ILE A 72 -6.99 -16.78 8.29
C ILE A 72 -6.79 -15.26 8.37
N TYR A 73 -5.98 -14.78 9.32
CA TYR A 73 -5.66 -13.36 9.43
C TYR A 73 -4.86 -12.81 8.25
N ASP A 74 -3.96 -13.62 7.67
CA ASP A 74 -3.27 -13.23 6.43
C ASP A 74 -4.28 -12.95 5.30
N ILE A 75 -5.34 -13.75 5.20
CA ILE A 75 -6.39 -13.59 4.18
C ILE A 75 -7.30 -12.40 4.52
N THR A 76 -7.79 -12.31 5.76
CA THR A 76 -8.73 -11.25 6.14
C THR A 76 -8.11 -9.87 6.08
N ASN A 77 -6.85 -9.71 6.51
CA ASN A 77 -6.18 -8.40 6.47
C ASN A 77 -6.03 -7.87 5.05
N VAL A 78 -5.76 -8.76 4.09
CA VAL A 78 -5.67 -8.39 2.66
C VAL A 78 -7.05 -8.02 2.13
N LEU A 79 -8.07 -8.86 2.35
CA LEU A 79 -9.43 -8.64 1.85
C LEU A 79 -10.13 -7.42 2.49
N GLU A 80 -9.82 -7.13 3.75
CA GLU A 80 -10.26 -5.92 4.48
C GLU A 80 -9.52 -4.69 3.97
N GLY A 81 -8.21 -4.78 3.73
CA GLY A 81 -7.40 -3.70 3.18
C GLY A 81 -7.88 -3.24 1.80
N ILE A 82 -8.40 -4.16 0.97
CA ILE A 82 -9.04 -3.85 -0.32
C ILE A 82 -10.57 -3.66 -0.23
N ARG A 83 -11.13 -3.61 0.99
CA ARG A 83 -12.56 -3.37 1.27
C ARG A 83 -13.53 -4.31 0.56
N LEU A 84 -13.19 -5.59 0.43
CA LEU A 84 -14.12 -6.63 -0.07
C LEU A 84 -14.90 -7.32 1.05
N ILE A 85 -14.36 -7.28 2.28
CA ILE A 85 -15.00 -7.80 3.47
C ILE A 85 -14.94 -6.77 4.61
N GLU A 86 -15.88 -6.87 5.54
CA GLU A 86 -15.88 -6.11 6.80
C GLU A 86 -15.93 -7.04 8.00
N LYS A 87 -15.50 -6.54 9.15
CA LYS A 87 -15.64 -7.24 10.43
C LYS A 87 -17.05 -7.03 10.97
N ASN A 88 -17.87 -8.08 10.97
CA ASN A 88 -19.23 -8.01 11.53
C ASN A 88 -19.20 -8.14 13.06
N SER A 89 -18.47 -9.15 13.57
CA SER A 89 -18.36 -9.39 15.01
C SER A 89 -17.05 -10.12 15.34
N LYS A 90 -16.82 -10.43 16.63
CA LYS A 90 -15.66 -11.24 17.01
C LYS A 90 -15.77 -12.62 16.33
N ASN A 91 -14.73 -12.99 15.59
CA ASN A 91 -14.65 -14.21 14.78
C ASN A 91 -15.58 -14.27 13.56
N HIS A 92 -16.25 -13.19 13.15
CA HIS A 92 -17.09 -13.19 11.95
C HIS A 92 -16.75 -12.07 10.98
N VAL A 93 -16.77 -12.39 9.69
CA VAL A 93 -16.57 -11.41 8.60
C VAL A 93 -17.72 -11.49 7.60
N ARG A 94 -18.09 -10.35 7.03
CA ARG A 94 -19.15 -10.25 6.01
C ARG A 94 -18.58 -9.79 4.68
N TRP A 95 -19.08 -10.35 3.58
CA TRP A 95 -18.81 -9.88 2.23
C TRP A 95 -19.55 -8.57 1.93
N ILE A 96 -18.80 -7.55 1.48
CA ILE A 96 -19.35 -6.24 1.09
C ILE A 96 -19.15 -5.90 -0.39
N GLY A 97 -18.42 -6.74 -1.14
CA GLY A 97 -18.07 -6.49 -2.55
C GLY A 97 -19.23 -6.44 -3.55
N ASN A 98 -20.46 -6.83 -3.15
CA ASN A 98 -21.67 -6.72 -3.97
C ASN A 98 -22.55 -5.51 -3.62
N SER A 99 -22.30 -4.87 -2.48
CA SER A 99 -22.96 -3.64 -2.08
C SER A 99 -22.21 -2.49 -2.72
N GLY A 100 -22.67 -2.06 -3.90
CA GLY A 100 -22.20 -0.80 -4.47
C GLY A 100 -22.29 0.28 -3.41
N HIS A 101 -21.26 1.13 -3.30
CA HIS A 101 -21.17 2.21 -2.33
C HIS A 101 -22.47 3.05 -2.28
N THR A 102 -23.41 2.67 -1.44
CA THR A 102 -24.40 3.57 -0.88
C THR A 102 -23.92 3.83 0.53
N ALA A 103 -23.22 4.96 0.70
CA ALA A 103 -22.96 5.52 2.00
C ALA A 103 -24.31 5.80 2.67
N SER A 104 -24.78 4.85 3.49
CA SER A 104 -25.80 5.10 4.52
C SER A 104 -25.09 5.07 5.86
N SER A 105 -24.64 6.24 6.26
CA SER A 105 -24.24 6.59 7.61
C SER A 105 -25.42 6.41 8.59
N SER A 106 -25.23 5.59 9.61
CA SER A 106 -25.95 5.67 10.90
C SER A 106 -24.90 5.44 12.00
N SER A 107 -24.33 6.50 12.57
CA SER A 107 -24.81 7.20 13.77
C SER A 107 -24.02 6.78 15.00
N SER A 108 -23.04 7.60 15.41
CA SER A 108 -22.60 7.70 16.80
C SER A 108 -22.42 9.17 17.16
N SER A 109 -23.29 9.59 18.07
CA SER A 109 -23.41 10.86 18.78
C SER A 109 -22.10 11.43 19.35
N SER A 110 -21.86 12.72 19.11
CA SER A 110 -21.31 13.67 20.09
C SER A 110 -21.29 15.10 19.53
N SER A 111 -22.17 15.96 20.05
CA SER A 111 -22.09 17.43 19.92
C SER A 111 -20.84 17.96 20.64
N PRO A 112 -20.31 19.16 20.28
CA PRO A 112 -20.84 20.40 20.89
C PRO A 112 -20.90 21.64 19.97
N LYS A 113 -21.65 22.61 20.48
CA LYS A 113 -22.05 23.93 19.97
C LYS A 113 -20.88 24.87 19.62
N VAL A 114 -21.01 25.64 18.53
CA VAL A 114 -20.62 27.07 18.45
C VAL A 114 -21.57 27.81 17.49
N VAL A 115 -22.02 28.98 17.96
CA VAL A 115 -22.85 30.02 17.35
C VAL A 115 -22.08 30.76 16.23
N ASP A 116 -22.68 31.10 15.08
CA ASP A 116 -22.96 32.51 14.72
C ASP A 116 -23.76 32.69 13.41
N GLN A 117 -24.34 33.88 13.31
CA GLN A 117 -25.39 34.39 12.43
C GLN A 117 -24.94 34.83 11.02
N ARG A 118 -25.95 34.91 10.12
CA ARG A 118 -26.19 35.82 8.97
C ARG A 118 -26.54 35.01 7.72
N LYS A 119 -27.45 35.39 6.83
CA LYS A 119 -28.43 36.49 6.68
C LYS A 119 -29.17 36.14 5.37
N VAL A 120 -30.50 36.06 5.41
CA VAL A 120 -31.49 36.53 4.40
C VAL A 120 -31.17 36.31 2.91
N VAL A 121 -31.96 35.51 2.16
CA VAL A 121 -33.12 35.96 1.35
C VAL A 121 -33.71 34.85 0.43
N SER A 122 -35.05 34.83 0.39
CA SER A 122 -36.07 34.37 -0.60
C SER A 122 -35.80 33.40 -1.78
N SER A 123 -36.73 32.45 -1.91
CA SER A 123 -37.23 31.66 -3.07
C SER A 123 -37.57 32.51 -4.33
N PRO A 124 -37.89 31.95 -5.54
CA PRO A 124 -39.10 31.13 -5.82
C PRO A 124 -38.90 29.93 -6.81
N THR A 125 -39.53 28.78 -6.55
CA THR A 125 -40.65 28.14 -7.31
C THR A 125 -40.68 28.30 -8.85
N SER A 126 -40.71 27.17 -9.57
CA SER A 126 -41.42 27.05 -10.84
C SER A 126 -41.89 25.61 -11.08
N SER A 127 -43.21 25.43 -11.08
CA SER A 127 -43.93 24.24 -11.53
C SER A 127 -44.45 24.52 -12.95
N THR A 128 -44.37 23.57 -13.88
CA THR A 128 -45.12 23.54 -15.16
C THR A 128 -45.41 22.07 -15.52
N SER A 129 -46.65 21.61 -15.30
CA SER A 129 -47.75 21.34 -16.28
C SER A 129 -47.52 20.11 -17.19
N SER A 130 -48.16 18.95 -16.93
CA SER A 130 -49.45 18.42 -17.47
C SER A 130 -49.35 17.94 -18.95
N LEU A 131 -49.82 16.78 -19.46
CA LEU A 131 -51.14 16.10 -19.48
C LEU A 131 -50.95 14.67 -20.12
N SER A 132 -51.40 13.57 -19.49
CA SER A 132 -52.63 12.74 -19.73
C SER A 132 -52.70 11.86 -21.00
N SER A 133 -52.99 10.56 -20.82
CA SER A 133 -53.91 9.75 -21.66
C SER A 133 -54.21 8.40 -20.98
N VAL A 134 -55.48 8.16 -20.70
CA VAL A 134 -56.08 6.88 -20.27
C VAL A 134 -56.85 6.28 -21.44
N THR A 135 -56.63 5.01 -21.75
CA THR A 135 -57.59 4.13 -22.42
C THR A 135 -57.46 2.71 -21.85
N SER A 136 -58.61 2.10 -21.56
CA SER A 136 -58.75 0.85 -20.83
C SER A 136 -58.92 -0.35 -21.77
N ALA A 137 -58.52 -1.51 -21.23
CA ALA A 137 -59.18 -2.82 -21.32
C ALA A 137 -58.38 -3.99 -21.94
N ALA A 138 -58.13 -4.94 -21.01
CA ALA A 138 -58.09 -6.39 -21.18
C ALA A 138 -56.85 -7.04 -21.82
N SER A 139 -55.98 -7.61 -20.99
CA SER A 139 -55.90 -9.07 -20.84
C SER A 139 -54.97 -9.46 -19.69
N SER A 140 -55.45 -10.38 -18.86
CA SER A 140 -54.77 -11.06 -17.77
C SER A 140 -53.53 -11.82 -18.26
N THR A 141 -52.34 -11.46 -17.75
CA THR A 141 -51.22 -12.41 -17.59
C THR A 141 -50.36 -11.98 -16.40
N THR A 142 -50.81 -12.41 -15.23
CA THR A 142 -50.08 -12.29 -13.96
C THR A 142 -48.91 -13.28 -13.98
N SER A 143 -47.69 -12.82 -14.32
CA SER A 143 -46.38 -13.37 -13.89
C SER A 143 -45.24 -12.98 -14.86
N ASN A 144 -44.89 -11.69 -14.98
CA ASN A 144 -43.62 -11.26 -15.62
C ASN A 144 -43.07 -9.89 -15.16
N ASN A 145 -43.73 -9.22 -14.20
CA ASN A 145 -43.43 -7.82 -13.85
C ASN A 145 -42.09 -7.64 -13.08
N SER A 146 -41.61 -8.69 -12.40
CA SER A 146 -40.40 -8.63 -11.57
C SER A 146 -39.10 -8.60 -12.39
N ASN A 147 -39.09 -9.20 -13.58
CA ASN A 147 -37.89 -9.29 -14.41
C ASN A 147 -37.64 -8.02 -15.24
N SER A 148 -38.71 -7.34 -15.69
CA SER A 148 -38.61 -6.08 -16.42
C SER A 148 -38.05 -4.95 -15.56
N ALA A 149 -38.56 -4.81 -14.33
CA ALA A 149 -38.07 -3.79 -13.39
C ALA A 149 -36.60 -4.00 -12.98
N ASN A 150 -36.15 -5.26 -12.87
CA ASN A 150 -34.76 -5.60 -12.61
C ASN A 150 -33.85 -5.30 -13.81
N LEU A 151 -34.34 -5.50 -15.04
CA LEU A 151 -33.61 -5.17 -16.26
C LEU A 151 -33.42 -3.64 -16.40
N GLU A 152 -34.47 -2.86 -16.17
CA GLU A 152 -34.43 -1.40 -16.20
C GLU A 152 -33.47 -0.82 -15.14
N GLU A 153 -33.48 -1.37 -13.92
CA GLU A 153 -32.53 -0.92 -12.87
C GLU A 153 -31.08 -1.26 -13.24
N LEU A 154 -30.85 -2.42 -13.87
CA LEU A 154 -29.50 -2.79 -14.34
C LEU A 154 -29.04 -1.87 -15.47
N GLU A 155 -29.92 -1.53 -16.41
CA GLU A 155 -29.65 -0.56 -17.47
C GLU A 155 -29.33 0.83 -16.91
N ARG A 156 -30.09 1.28 -15.90
CA ARG A 156 -29.83 2.55 -15.19
C ARG A 156 -28.46 2.53 -14.51
N ARG A 157 -28.09 1.43 -13.86
CA ARG A 157 -26.79 1.27 -13.22
C ARG A 157 -25.64 1.22 -14.24
N LEU A 158 -25.84 0.56 -15.38
CA LEU A 158 -24.88 0.56 -16.48
C LEU A 158 -24.69 1.96 -17.07
N ALA A 159 -25.78 2.72 -17.26
CA ALA A 159 -25.72 4.10 -17.71
C ALA A 159 -24.95 4.99 -16.72
N TYR A 160 -25.23 4.85 -15.42
CA TYR A 160 -24.50 5.56 -14.37
C TYR A 160 -23.00 5.23 -14.36
N LEU A 161 -22.65 3.94 -14.45
CA LEU A 161 -21.24 3.53 -14.46
C LEU A 161 -20.50 4.06 -15.69
N ARG A 162 -21.15 4.08 -16.86
CA ARG A 162 -20.59 4.66 -18.08
C ARG A 162 -20.32 6.16 -17.92
N THR A 163 -21.28 6.93 -17.41
CA THR A 163 -21.10 8.37 -17.21
C THR A 163 -20.05 8.67 -16.15
N HIS A 164 -20.01 7.89 -15.07
CA HIS A 164 -19.01 8.03 -14.03
C HIS A 164 -17.59 7.71 -14.54
N ASN A 165 -17.42 6.66 -15.35
CA ASN A 165 -16.13 6.34 -15.95
C ASN A 165 -15.63 7.47 -16.87
N VAL A 166 -16.50 8.03 -17.72
CA VAL A 166 -16.15 9.19 -18.56
C VAL A 166 -15.74 10.40 -17.70
N SER A 167 -16.42 10.62 -16.57
CA SER A 167 -16.06 11.69 -15.64
C SER A 167 -14.68 11.44 -15.01
N LEU A 168 -14.39 10.21 -14.59
CA LEU A 168 -13.09 9.82 -14.05
C LEU A 168 -11.97 9.96 -15.09
N GLU A 169 -12.23 9.60 -16.33
CA GLU A 169 -11.28 9.79 -17.45
C GLU A 169 -10.95 11.27 -17.65
N LYS A 170 -11.96 12.15 -17.64
CA LYS A 170 -11.75 13.60 -17.72
C LYS A 170 -10.95 14.15 -16.54
N GLU A 171 -11.24 13.70 -15.32
CA GLU A 171 -10.47 14.13 -14.15
C GLU A 171 -9.03 13.62 -14.20
N HIS A 172 -8.80 12.39 -14.67
CA HIS A 172 -7.46 11.86 -14.87
C HIS A 172 -6.68 12.69 -15.89
N GLU A 173 -7.30 13.07 -17.00
CA GLU A 173 -6.70 13.94 -18.01
C GLU A 173 -6.35 15.32 -17.43
N ARG A 174 -7.31 15.95 -16.73
CA ARG A 174 -7.11 17.25 -16.06
C ARG A 174 -5.96 17.23 -15.06
N LEU A 175 -5.86 16.17 -14.25
CA LEU A 175 -4.76 15.99 -13.28
C LEU A 175 -3.44 15.75 -13.99
N THR A 176 -3.43 14.97 -15.07
CA THR A 176 -2.23 14.72 -15.88
C THR A 176 -1.70 16.02 -16.49
N ASP A 177 -2.57 16.87 -17.02
CA ASP A 177 -2.17 18.16 -17.59
C ASP A 177 -1.70 19.14 -16.52
N THR A 178 -2.37 19.15 -15.36
CA THR A 178 -1.92 19.96 -14.22
C THR A 178 -0.53 19.53 -13.75
N LYS A 179 -0.28 18.22 -13.65
CA LYS A 179 1.04 17.69 -13.32
C LYS A 179 2.09 18.14 -14.35
N ARG A 180 1.81 17.95 -15.64
CA ARG A 180 2.71 18.37 -16.73
C ARG A 180 3.06 19.86 -16.65
N ARG A 181 2.06 20.71 -16.38
CA ARG A 181 2.28 22.16 -16.22
C ARG A 181 3.18 22.47 -15.03
N VAL A 182 2.90 21.88 -13.87
CA VAL A 182 3.70 22.11 -12.66
C VAL A 182 5.13 21.62 -12.85
N ASP A 183 5.33 20.42 -13.41
CA ASP A 183 6.66 19.88 -13.71
C ASP A 183 7.44 20.83 -14.64
N HIS A 184 6.78 21.36 -15.67
CA HIS A 184 7.38 22.34 -16.58
C HIS A 184 7.76 23.66 -15.88
N GLU A 185 6.89 24.20 -15.03
CA GLU A 185 7.15 25.42 -14.26
C GLU A 185 8.32 25.23 -13.29
N ILE A 186 8.40 24.08 -12.63
CA ILE A 186 9.51 23.73 -11.74
C ILE A 186 10.83 23.69 -12.53
N GLU A 187 10.86 23.01 -13.68
CA GLU A 187 12.06 22.97 -14.52
C GLU A 187 12.48 24.35 -15.01
N GLN A 188 11.53 25.18 -15.45
CA GLN A 188 11.77 26.55 -15.88
C GLN A 188 12.37 27.37 -14.73
N MET A 189 11.80 27.25 -13.52
CA MET A 189 12.29 27.92 -12.32
C MET A 189 13.72 27.52 -11.96
N PHE A 190 14.04 26.22 -11.99
CA PHE A 190 15.39 25.74 -11.72
C PHE A 190 16.40 26.20 -12.78
N LYS A 191 16.01 26.22 -14.05
CA LYS A 191 16.88 26.70 -15.14
C LYS A 191 17.20 28.18 -14.99
N ARG A 192 16.20 29.01 -14.70
CA ARG A 192 16.36 30.47 -14.53
C ARG A 192 17.14 30.84 -13.26
N ASN A 193 16.95 30.08 -12.18
CA ASN A 193 17.51 30.41 -10.86
C ASN A 193 18.64 29.49 -10.41
N ARG A 194 19.31 28.80 -11.35
CA ARG A 194 20.31 27.76 -11.03
C ARG A 194 21.39 28.22 -10.05
N GLN A 195 21.82 29.48 -10.14
CA GLN A 195 22.85 30.06 -9.26
C GLN A 195 22.37 30.33 -7.83
N HIS A 196 21.06 30.41 -7.62
CA HIS A 196 20.43 30.69 -6.32
C HIS A 196 19.85 29.43 -5.66
N CYS A 197 19.91 28.27 -6.33
CA CYS A 197 19.43 26.99 -5.80
C CYS A 197 20.50 26.28 -4.95
N TYR A 198 20.88 26.88 -3.83
CA TYR A 198 21.82 26.29 -2.87
C TYR A 198 21.36 26.51 -1.42
N LEU A 199 21.97 25.74 -0.50
CA LEU A 199 21.86 25.97 0.94
C LEU A 199 23.24 26.35 1.48
N THR A 200 23.26 27.26 2.45
CA THR A 200 24.50 27.64 3.14
C THR A 200 24.85 26.63 4.24
N LEU A 201 26.11 26.63 4.69
CA LEU A 201 26.51 25.83 5.84
C LEU A 201 25.77 26.27 7.13
N ASP A 202 25.47 27.55 7.27
CA ASP A 202 24.69 28.09 8.39
C ASP A 202 23.25 27.58 8.38
N ASP A 203 22.62 27.46 7.20
CA ASP A 203 21.32 26.81 7.06
C ASP A 203 21.35 25.39 7.62
N LEU A 204 22.36 24.61 7.23
CA LEU A 204 22.53 23.22 7.64
C LEU A 204 22.85 23.09 9.14
N ALA A 205 23.68 23.98 9.69
CA ALA A 205 24.04 24.00 11.11
C ALA A 205 22.81 24.25 12.00
N ARG A 206 21.88 25.11 11.56
CA ARG A 206 20.59 25.35 12.25
C ARG A 206 19.71 24.10 12.30
N TYR A 207 19.76 23.25 11.28
CA TYR A 207 19.04 21.97 11.30
C TYR A 207 19.74 20.91 12.16
N GLN A 208 21.08 20.86 12.12
CA GLN A 208 21.85 19.90 12.90
C GLN A 208 21.64 20.06 14.41
N SER A 209 21.61 21.30 14.92
CA SER A 209 21.37 21.57 16.34
C SER A 209 19.99 21.09 16.81
N LYS A 210 18.95 21.25 15.97
CA LYS A 210 17.61 20.72 16.23
C LYS A 210 17.56 19.19 16.28
N LEU A 211 18.34 18.52 15.42
CA LEU A 211 18.38 17.06 15.30
C LEU A 211 19.24 16.37 16.36
N ARG A 212 20.03 17.13 17.15
CA ARG A 212 21.00 16.59 18.12
C ARG A 212 21.93 15.53 17.50
N GLN A 213 22.27 15.70 16.22
CA GLN A 213 23.16 14.78 15.50
C GLN A 213 24.60 15.32 15.50
N ASP A 214 25.55 14.46 15.88
CA ASP A 214 26.98 14.82 15.91
C ASP A 214 27.59 14.98 14.50
N VAL A 215 27.02 14.31 13.49
CA VAL A 215 27.52 14.30 12.11
C VAL A 215 26.36 14.34 11.13
N LEU A 216 26.42 15.27 10.18
CA LEU A 216 25.51 15.36 9.05
C LEU A 216 26.25 14.96 7.77
N VAL A 217 25.63 14.13 6.93
CA VAL A 217 26.18 13.74 5.63
C VAL A 217 25.27 14.30 4.54
N VAL A 218 25.82 15.19 3.70
CA VAL A 218 25.13 15.73 2.53
C VAL A 218 25.50 14.88 1.33
N VAL A 219 24.48 14.34 0.66
CA VAL A 219 24.62 13.50 -0.53
C VAL A 219 24.02 14.23 -1.71
N ASN A 220 24.85 14.59 -2.68
CA ASN A 220 24.42 15.08 -3.98
C ASN A 220 24.62 13.96 -5.00
N ALA A 221 23.51 13.32 -5.36
CA ALA A 221 23.50 12.12 -6.19
C ALA A 221 22.80 12.38 -7.53
N PRO A 222 23.22 11.70 -8.61
CA PRO A 222 22.51 11.71 -9.88
C PRO A 222 21.06 11.22 -9.75
N TYR A 223 20.24 11.58 -10.74
CA TYR A 223 18.88 11.05 -10.87
C TYR A 223 18.87 9.52 -10.86
N ASP A 224 17.78 8.96 -10.33
CA ASP A 224 17.55 7.52 -10.16
C ASP A 224 18.54 6.78 -9.25
N THR A 225 19.34 7.51 -8.46
CA THR A 225 20.17 6.91 -7.41
C THR A 225 19.30 6.28 -6.32
N GLN A 226 19.54 5.01 -6.03
CA GLN A 226 18.81 4.27 -5.00
C GLN A 226 19.51 4.39 -3.65
N ILE A 227 18.74 4.63 -2.58
CA ILE A 227 19.23 4.63 -1.20
C ILE A 227 18.48 3.55 -0.43
N THR A 228 19.21 2.60 0.15
CA THR A 228 18.65 1.51 0.96
C THR A 228 19.29 1.50 2.35
N VAL A 229 18.48 1.23 3.38
CA VAL A 229 18.95 1.20 4.77
C VAL A 229 18.61 -0.15 5.38
N ASP A 230 19.63 -0.97 5.54
CA ASP A 230 19.53 -2.26 6.20
C ASP A 230 19.55 -2.06 7.70
N ARG A 231 18.38 -2.26 8.31
CA ARG A 231 18.24 -2.27 9.76
C ARG A 231 18.43 -3.69 10.28
N PRO A 232 19.29 -3.91 11.28
CA PRO A 232 19.46 -5.22 11.88
C PRO A 232 18.13 -5.72 12.48
N PRO A 233 17.85 -7.03 12.41
CA PRO A 233 16.65 -7.60 13.01
C PRO A 233 16.62 -7.33 14.52
N LYS A 234 15.47 -6.92 15.04
CA LYS A 234 15.27 -6.54 16.46
C LYS A 234 15.69 -7.62 17.47
N TYR A 235 15.82 -8.87 17.04
CA TYR A 235 16.09 -10.04 17.88
C TYR A 235 17.57 -10.48 17.90
N TYR A 236 18.44 -9.91 17.07
CA TYR A 236 19.88 -10.22 17.10
C TYR A 236 20.63 -9.14 17.87
N ARG A 237 20.86 -9.37 19.17
CA ARG A 237 21.93 -8.68 19.94
C ARG A 237 23.03 -9.68 20.29
N PRO A 238 24.12 -9.76 19.51
CA PRO A 238 25.31 -10.50 19.92
C PRO A 238 25.85 -9.92 21.22
N ARG A 239 26.14 -10.77 22.22
CA ARG A 239 26.63 -10.37 23.56
C ARG A 239 27.92 -9.54 23.55
N HIS A 240 28.63 -9.48 22.42
CA HIS A 240 29.90 -8.75 22.27
C HIS A 240 29.81 -7.50 21.38
N GLN A 241 28.62 -7.07 20.95
CA GLN A 241 28.48 -5.84 20.16
C GLN A 241 27.25 -5.02 20.60
N PRO A 242 27.43 -4.00 21.47
CA PRO A 242 26.33 -3.27 22.10
C PRO A 242 25.50 -2.40 21.14
N TYR A 243 25.94 -2.25 19.89
CA TYR A 243 25.24 -1.48 18.86
C TYR A 243 25.15 -2.29 17.57
N ALA A 244 23.93 -2.67 17.20
CA ALA A 244 23.67 -3.26 15.90
C ALA A 244 23.79 -2.14 14.86
N LYS A 245 24.87 -2.15 14.05
CA LYS A 245 25.16 -1.10 13.08
C LYS A 245 24.16 -1.20 11.92
N SER A 246 23.37 -0.15 11.70
CA SER A 246 22.59 0.01 10.47
C SER A 246 23.55 0.28 9.31
N LYS A 247 23.36 -0.42 8.19
CA LYS A 247 24.13 -0.15 6.97
C LYS A 247 23.26 0.64 6.00
N CYS A 248 23.83 1.68 5.41
CA CYS A 248 23.18 2.46 4.35
C CYS A 248 23.94 2.21 3.05
N TYR A 249 23.24 1.92 1.96
CA TYR A 249 23.81 1.71 0.64
C TYR A 249 23.24 2.73 -0.32
N ILE A 250 24.12 3.40 -1.06
CA ILE A 250 23.77 4.33 -2.13
C ILE A 250 24.23 3.70 -3.44
N ARG A 251 23.31 3.44 -4.35
CA ARG A 251 23.58 2.81 -5.65
C ARG A 251 23.24 3.77 -6.77
N VAL A 252 24.28 4.28 -7.41
CA VAL A 252 24.17 5.10 -8.62
C VAL A 252 23.90 4.19 -9.81
N PRO A 253 23.00 4.55 -10.75
CA PRO A 253 22.75 3.75 -11.95
C PRO A 253 23.97 3.68 -12.86
N ASP A 254 24.18 2.52 -13.51
CA ASP A 254 25.33 2.29 -14.40
C ASP A 254 25.35 3.23 -15.62
N HIS A 255 24.18 3.73 -16.03
CA HIS A 255 24.04 4.68 -17.14
C HIS A 255 24.24 6.15 -16.73
N SER A 256 24.44 6.43 -15.44
CA SER A 256 24.69 7.79 -14.97
C SER A 256 26.08 8.26 -15.41
N ARG A 257 26.12 9.44 -16.03
CA ARG A 257 27.38 10.13 -16.36
C ARG A 257 27.81 11.15 -15.30
N GLN A 258 26.98 11.35 -14.27
CA GLN A 258 27.26 12.27 -13.17
C GLN A 258 27.85 11.49 -11.99
N PRO A 259 28.90 12.02 -11.32
CA PRO A 259 29.47 11.39 -10.14
C PRO A 259 28.60 11.60 -8.89
N LEU A 260 28.73 10.68 -7.93
CA LEU A 260 28.17 10.84 -6.59
C LEU A 260 29.07 11.75 -5.76
N HIS A 261 28.52 12.81 -5.19
CA HIS A 261 29.22 13.70 -4.27
C HIS A 261 28.72 13.50 -2.84
N ILE A 262 29.64 13.24 -1.90
CA ILE A 262 29.33 13.05 -0.48
C ILE A 262 30.17 14.02 0.34
N LEU A 263 29.53 14.81 1.19
CA LEU A 263 30.17 15.76 2.09
C LEU A 263 29.80 15.42 3.54
N SER A 264 30.81 15.28 4.40
CA SER A 264 30.60 15.07 5.83
C SER A 264 30.78 16.40 6.56
N LEU A 265 29.74 16.85 7.25
CA LEU A 265 29.75 18.01 8.13
C LEU A 265 29.82 17.54 9.58
N LYS A 266 30.91 17.88 10.27
CA LYS A 266 31.09 17.61 11.69
C LYS A 266 30.79 18.88 12.47
N SER A 267 30.05 18.75 13.58
CA SER A 267 29.93 19.86 14.52
C SER A 267 31.29 20.05 15.19
N GLU A 268 31.96 21.17 14.94
CA GLU A 268 33.07 21.60 15.79
C GLU A 268 32.51 21.87 17.18
N ARG A 269 32.63 20.89 18.07
CA ARG A 269 32.51 21.16 19.50
C ARG A 269 33.65 22.10 19.83
N GLN A 270 33.32 23.36 20.12
CA GLN A 270 34.25 24.29 20.75
C GLN A 270 34.86 23.57 21.96
N GLN A 271 36.17 23.33 21.91
CA GLN A 271 36.93 22.88 23.06
C GLN A 271 36.86 24.01 24.09
N PRO A 272 36.34 23.78 25.31
CA PRO A 272 36.51 24.76 26.36
C PRO A 272 38.01 24.81 26.72
N PHE A 273 38.60 26.00 26.58
CA PHE A 273 39.88 26.34 27.20
C PHE A 273 39.74 26.41 28.72
#